data_AF-A0A7T1I9N6-F1
#
_entry.id   AF-A0A7T1I9N6-F1
#
_cell.length_a   1.000
_cell.length_b   1.000
_cell.length_c   1.000
_cell.angle_alpha   90.00
_cell.angle_beta   90.00
_cell.angle_gamma   90.00
#
_symmetry.space_group_name_H-M   'P 1'
#
loop_
_entity.id
_entity.type
_entity.pdbx_description
1 polymer ?
#
loop_
_entity_poly.entity_id
_entity_poly.type
_entity_poly.pdbx_seq_one_letter_code
_entity_poly.pdbx_strand_id
1 'polypeptide(L)' 'MSVCRRAYAKPQPRVQHGRHTLCVCVHSDIYRQVQQLAAQHHLSLSGAAHHLLRLGAGLDPLLPLSCSPSSKSSDTHGD' A
#
# COMPACT_ATOMS: atom_id res chain seq x y z
N MET A 1 -17.95 32.90 -4.06
CA MET A 1 -17.58 31.64 -3.39
C MET A 1 -16.37 31.05 -4.10
N SER A 2 -15.20 31.03 -3.44
CA SER A 2 -13.94 30.61 -4.06
C SER A 2 -13.81 29.09 -3.99
N VAL A 3 -13.92 28.43 -5.14
CA VAL A 3 -13.61 27.00 -5.27
C VAL A 3 -12.09 26.83 -5.25
N CYS A 4 -11.56 26.41 -4.10
CA CYS A 4 -10.17 25.96 -3.99
C CYS A 4 -9.98 24.74 -4.89
N ARG A 5 -9.54 24.98 -6.14
CA ARG A 5 -9.13 23.92 -7.06
C ARG A 5 -7.96 23.17 -6.42
N ARG A 6 -8.22 21.98 -5.85
CA ARG A 6 -7.16 21.01 -5.58
C ARG A 6 -6.46 20.75 -6.91
N ALA A 7 -5.18 21.08 -6.99
CA ALA A 7 -4.34 20.71 -8.11
C ALA A 7 -4.28 19.18 -8.16
N TYR A 8 -5.12 18.58 -9.00
CA TYR A 8 -5.01 17.16 -9.31
C TYR A 8 -3.61 16.92 -9.89
N ALA A 9 -2.97 15.88 -9.37
CA ALA A 9 -1.55 15.60 -9.45
C ALA A 9 -0.94 15.90 -10.83
N LYS A 10 0.14 16.69 -10.82
CA LYS A 10 1.05 16.80 -11.96
C LYS A 10 1.46 15.37 -12.36
N PRO A 11 1.37 14.96 -13.64
CA PRO A 11 1.73 13.61 -14.04
C PRO A 11 3.17 13.33 -13.60
N GLN A 12 3.35 12.42 -12.64
CA GLN A 12 4.70 11.98 -12.28
C GLN A 12 5.28 11.23 -13.47
N PRO A 13 6.57 11.43 -13.79
CA PRO A 13 7.24 10.66 -14.83
C PRO A 13 7.09 9.18 -14.51
N ARG A 14 6.66 8.38 -15.50
CA ARG A 14 6.53 6.92 -15.36
C ARG A 14 7.93 6.33 -15.21
N VAL A 15 8.42 6.23 -13.99
CA VAL A 15 9.64 5.50 -13.68
C VAL A 15 9.38 4.05 -14.05
N GLN A 16 10.17 3.49 -14.96
CA GLN A 16 10.03 2.10 -15.39
C GLN A 16 10.13 1.15 -14.19
N HIS A 17 9.31 0.09 -14.17
CA HIS A 17 9.35 -1.07 -13.26
C HIS A 17 10.05 -0.83 -11.90
N GLY A 18 9.50 0.06 -11.07
CA GLY A 18 10.08 0.45 -9.78
C GLY A 18 9.11 0.35 -8.61
N ARG A 19 9.64 0.46 -7.39
CA ARG A 19 8.82 0.62 -6.18
C ARG A 19 8.29 2.05 -6.12
N HIS A 20 6.97 2.21 -6.19
CA HIS A 20 6.29 3.49 -6.03
C HIS A 20 5.80 3.64 -4.58
N THR A 21 6.18 4.74 -3.93
CA THR A 21 5.72 5.06 -2.56
C THR A 21 4.73 6.22 -2.63
N LEU A 22 3.54 6.00 -2.07
CA LEU A 22 2.53 7.03 -1.89
C LEU A 22 2.42 7.38 -0.40
N CYS A 23 2.37 8.68 -0.10
CA CYS A 23 2.11 9.19 1.24
C CYS A 23 0.87 10.08 1.19
N VAL A 24 -0.08 9.82 2.08
CA VAL A 24 -1.34 10.56 2.16
C VAL A 24 -1.69 10.84 3.61
N CYS A 25 -2.26 12.02 3.87
CA CYS A 25 -2.82 12.36 5.16
C CYS A 25 -4.29 11.92 5.19
N VAL A 26 -4.68 11.20 6.23
CA VAL A 26 -6.06 10.76 6.47
C VAL A 26 -6.57 11.35 7.79
N HIS A 27 -7.89 11.33 7.97
CA HIS A 27 -8.51 11.74 9.23
C HIS A 27 -8.17 10.72 10.34
N SER A 28 -8.20 11.16 11.60
CA SER A 28 -7.66 10.41 12.75
C SER A 28 -8.46 9.16 13.09
N ASP A 29 -9.77 9.17 12.85
CA ASP A 29 -10.66 8.02 12.96
C ASP A 29 -10.31 6.92 11.95
N ILE A 30 -10.08 7.29 10.69
CA ILE A 30 -9.64 6.38 9.62
C ILE A 30 -8.30 5.75 9.99
N TYR A 31 -7.35 6.55 10.49
CA TYR A 31 -6.07 6.03 10.94
C TYR A 31 -6.22 4.96 12.03
N ARG A 32 -7.08 5.20 13.02
CA ARG A 32 -7.37 4.22 14.10
C ARG A 32 -7.99 2.94 13.57
N GLN A 33 -8.92 3.03 12.63
CA GLN A 33 -9.54 1.85 12.00
C GLN A 33 -8.52 1.03 11.21
N VAL A 34 -7.64 1.69 10.44
CA VAL A 34 -6.55 1.00 9.72
C VAL A 34 -5.59 0.33 10.69
N GLN A 35 -5.30 0.95 11.83
CA GLN A 35 -4.46 0.36 12.87
C GLN A 35 -5.08 -0.88 13.50
N GLN A 36 -6.40 -0.88 13.75
CA GLN A 36 -7.12 -2.05 14.25
C GLN A 36 -7.10 -3.19 13.24
N LEU A 37 -7.37 -2.89 11.96
CA LEU A 37 -7.30 -3.86 10.87
C LEU A 37 -5.90 -4.48 10.76
N ALA A 38 -4.86 -3.66 10.84
CA ALA A 38 -3.48 -4.12 10.81
C ALA A 38 -3.19 -5.15 11.92
N ALA A 39 -3.67 -4.89 13.14
CA ALA A 39 -3.52 -5.81 14.26
C ALA A 39 -4.31 -7.11 14.05
N GLN A 40 -5.55 -7.03 13.56
CA GLN A 40 -6.41 -8.18 13.32
C GLN A 40 -5.86 -9.13 12.25
N HIS A 41 -5.29 -8.58 11.18
CA HIS A 41 -4.78 -9.36 10.04
C HIS A 41 -3.27 -9.61 10.11
N HIS A 42 -2.61 -9.20 11.19
CA HIS A 42 -1.16 -9.28 11.35
C HIS A 42 -0.41 -8.66 10.16
N LEU A 43 -0.84 -7.47 9.75
CA LEU A 43 -0.25 -6.68 8.67
C LEU A 43 0.48 -5.46 9.22
N SER A 44 1.42 -4.91 8.44
CA SER A 44 1.90 -3.54 8.69
C SER A 44 0.79 -2.53 8.40
N LEU A 45 0.92 -1.28 8.89
CA LEU A 45 -0.03 -0.21 8.56
C LEU A 45 -0.16 0.01 7.04
N SER A 46 0.95 0.00 6.31
CA SER A 46 0.93 0.10 4.85
C SER A 46 0.31 -1.13 4.19
N GLY A 47 0.52 -2.32 4.75
CA GLY A 47 -0.13 -3.56 4.31
C GLY A 47 -1.63 -3.53 4.53
N ALA A 48 -2.11 -3.04 5.66
CA ALA A 48 -3.52 -2.87 5.95
C ALA A 48 -4.19 -1.85 5.02
N ALA A 49 -3.53 -0.72 4.76
CA ALA A 49 -4.00 0.25 3.76
C ALA A 49 -4.07 -0.37 2.36
N HIS A 50 -3.03 -1.11 1.95
CA HIS A 50 -3.01 -1.81 0.67
C HIS A 50 -4.09 -2.91 0.59
N HIS A 51 -4.39 -3.58 1.71
CA HIS A 51 -5.44 -4.60 1.80
C HIS A 51 -6.81 -3.98 1.48
N LEU A 52 -7.13 -2.84 2.09
CA LEU A 52 -8.36 -2.11 1.82
C LEU A 52 -8.46 -1.64 0.36
N LEU A 53 -7.35 -1.17 -0.21
CA LEU A 53 -7.32 -0.76 -1.62
C LEU A 53 -7.58 -1.94 -2.57
N ARG A 54 -7.07 -3.14 -2.26
CA ARG A 54 -7.34 -4.35 -3.05
C ARG A 54 -8.81 -4.74 -2.99
N LEU A 55 -9.40 -4.78 -1.80
CA LEU A 55 -10.83 -5.08 -1.64
C LEU A 55 -11.71 -4.09 -2.41
N GLY A 56 -11.41 -2.79 -2.33
CA GLY A 56 -12.13 -1.75 -3.07
C GLY A 56 -12.00 -1.86 -4.60
N ALA A 57 -10.93 -2.49 -5.08
CA ALA A 57 -10.69 -2.79 -6.49
C ALA A 57 -11.24 -4.16 -6.93
N GLY A 58 -11.87 -4.92 -6.03
CA GLY A 58 -12.37 -6.27 -6.32
C GLY A 58 -11.26 -7.34 -6.45
N LEU A 59 -10.08 -7.07 -5.90
CA LEU A 59 -8.95 -8.01 -5.86
C LEU A 59 -8.96 -8.84 -4.59
N ASP A 60 -8.35 -10.02 -4.64
CA ASP A 60 -8.20 -10.89 -3.47
C ASP A 60 -7.49 -10.20 -2.30
N PRO A 61 -7.83 -10.52 -1.05
CA PRO A 61 -7.22 -9.94 0.13
C PRO A 61 -5.71 -10.22 0.21
N LEU A 62 -4.97 -9.33 0.89
CA LEU A 62 -3.56 -9.59 1.21
C LEU A 62 -3.40 -10.78 2.15
N LEU A 63 -2.45 -11.66 1.83
CA LEU A 63 -2.05 -12.75 2.71
C LEU A 63 -1.40 -12.21 3.99
N PRO A 64 -1.60 -12.88 5.14
CA PRO A 64 -0.93 -12.51 6.39
C PRO A 64 0.60 -12.57 6.26
N LEU A 65 1.31 -11.72 6.99
CA LEU A 65 2.79 -11.69 6.96
C LEU A 65 3.43 -13.01 7.44
N SER A 66 2.70 -13.81 8.22
CA SER A 66 3.12 -15.14 8.66
C SER A 66 3.12 -16.19 7.55
N CYS A 67 2.52 -15.88 6.39
CA CYS A 67 2.38 -16.80 5.27
C CYS A 67 3.47 -16.61 4.20
N SER A 68 4.55 -15.87 4.49
CA SER A 68 5.59 -15.61 3.49
C SER A 68 6.16 -16.91 2.93
N PRO A 69 5.99 -17.22 1.62
CA PRO A 69 6.82 -18.22 0.99
C PRO A 69 8.24 -17.66 1.03
N SER A 70 9.17 -18.45 1.57
CA SER A 70 10.60 -18.11 1.64
C SER A 70 11.10 -17.71 0.25
N SER A 71 11.12 -16.41 -0.04
CA SER A 71 11.68 -15.87 -1.27
C SER A 71 13.19 -15.93 -1.10
N LYS A 72 13.77 -17.10 -1.37
CA LYS A 72 15.19 -17.27 -1.56
C LYS A 72 15.56 -16.48 -2.81
N SER A 73 16.03 -15.25 -2.64
CA SER A 73 16.81 -14.56 -3.67
C SER A 73 18.15 -15.28 -3.78
N SER A 74 18.20 -16.34 -4.60
CA SER A 74 19.45 -16.91 -5.06
C SER A 74 20.00 -16.02 -6.17
N ASP A 75 20.75 -14.99 -5.78
CA ASP A 75 21.69 -14.31 -6.67
C ASP A 75 22.83 -15.28 -6.98
N THR A 76 22.70 -16.07 -8.04
CA THR A 76 23.84 -16.70 -8.72
C THR A 76 24.32 -15.73 -9.79
N HIS A 77 25.29 -14.88 -9.44
CA HIS A 77 26.09 -14.15 -10.41
C HIS A 77 27.13 -15.13 -10.96
N GLY A 78 26.95 -15.55 -12.21
CA GLY A 78 27.87 -16.41 -12.94
C GLY A 78 28.44 -15.67 -14.15
N ASP A 79 29.75 -15.85 -14.30
CA ASP A 79 30.69 -15.46 -15.36
C ASP A 79 31.18 -14.00 -15.40
#